data_AF-A0A533W8K4-F1
#
_entry.id   AF-A0A533W8K4-F1
#
_cell.length_a   1.000
_cell.length_b   1.000
_cell.length_c   1.000
_cell.angle_alpha   90.00
_cell.angle_beta   90.00
_cell.angle_gamma   90.00
#
_symmetry.space_group_name_H-M   'P 1'
#
loop_
_entity.id
_entity.type
_entity.pdbx_description
1 polymer ?
#
loop_
_entity_poly.entity_id
_entity_poly.type
_entity_poly.pdbx_seq_one_letter_code
_entity_poly.pdbx_strand_id
1 'polypeptide(L)'
;VASKLTEDLIGLQRQGLDASILSDNLIKDIFAKLDSGSIAKESVNIIFERLMKNEARTVDEAIKAAGVSTINDEELGKGLDKIINDNIAVVKEKGMSALSTLMGRAMAEYRGKADGQKINAMVKDKLQKLLK
;
A
#
# COMPACT_ATOMS: atom_id res chain seq x y z
N VAL A 1 15.55 -4.98 1.50
CA VAL A 1 14.79 -3.86 2.11
C VAL A 1 15.44 -2.52 1.78
N ALA A 2 16.73 -2.32 2.09
CA ALA A 2 17.45 -1.08 1.76
C ALA A 2 17.44 -0.72 0.26
N SER A 3 17.74 -1.69 -0.62
CA SER A 3 17.84 -1.48 -2.08
C SER A 3 16.53 -0.97 -2.71
N LYS A 4 15.40 -1.47 -2.22
CA LYS A 4 14.06 -1.08 -2.71
C LYS A 4 13.71 0.36 -2.31
N LEU A 5 14.07 0.74 -1.10
CA LEU A 5 13.83 2.08 -0.57
C LEU A 5 14.66 3.14 -1.32
N THR A 6 15.91 2.82 -1.65
CA THR A 6 16.74 3.68 -2.51
C THR A 6 16.18 3.84 -3.91
N GLU A 7 15.67 2.76 -4.53
CA GLU A 7 15.01 2.84 -5.84
C GLU A 7 13.73 3.69 -5.79
N ASP A 8 12.94 3.53 -4.73
CA ASP A 8 11.68 4.25 -4.58
C ASP A 8 11.93 5.75 -4.32
N LEU A 9 12.94 6.11 -3.51
CA LEU A 9 13.36 7.50 -3.30
C LEU A 9 13.88 8.16 -4.58
N ILE A 10 14.71 7.45 -5.36
CA ILE A 10 15.17 7.93 -6.68
C ILE A 10 13.97 8.10 -7.62
N GLY A 11 13.00 7.18 -7.56
CA GLY A 11 11.75 7.27 -8.30
C GLY A 11 10.97 8.55 -7.97
N LEU A 12 10.85 8.89 -6.69
CA LEU A 12 10.21 10.13 -6.23
C LEU A 12 10.98 11.37 -6.70
N GLN A 13 12.31 11.39 -6.61
CA GLN A 13 13.13 12.50 -7.14
C GLN A 13 12.92 12.72 -8.64
N ARG A 14 12.78 11.64 -9.42
CA ARG A 14 12.47 11.73 -10.86
C ARG A 14 11.07 12.29 -11.14
N GLN A 15 10.16 12.26 -10.17
CA GLN A 15 8.85 12.92 -10.24
C GLN A 15 8.91 14.40 -9.85
N GLY A 16 10.10 14.95 -9.59
CA GLY A 16 10.31 16.35 -9.20
C GLY A 16 10.14 16.60 -7.71
N LEU A 17 10.14 15.54 -6.88
CA LEU A 17 10.02 15.64 -5.43
C LEU A 17 11.38 15.89 -4.79
N ASP A 18 11.45 16.86 -3.89
CA ASP A 18 12.71 17.25 -3.25
C ASP A 18 13.00 16.37 -2.03
N ALA A 19 13.91 15.41 -2.23
CA ALA A 19 14.36 14.54 -1.15
C ALA A 19 15.16 15.27 -0.06
N SER A 20 15.64 16.50 -0.31
CA SER A 20 16.36 17.33 0.67
C SER A 20 15.46 17.76 1.84
N ILE A 21 14.14 17.68 1.66
CA ILE A 21 13.14 17.95 2.71
C ILE A 21 13.13 16.82 3.76
N LEU A 22 13.54 15.61 3.39
CA LEU A 22 13.63 14.48 4.31
C LEU A 22 14.84 14.62 5.23
N SER A 23 14.61 15.18 6.42
CA SER A 23 15.60 15.21 7.49
C SER A 23 15.84 13.80 8.06
N ASP A 24 17.05 13.52 8.52
CA ASP A 24 17.42 12.26 9.20
C ASP A 24 16.44 11.87 10.32
N ASN A 25 15.91 12.85 11.05
CA ASN A 25 14.94 12.63 12.11
C ASN A 25 13.61 12.07 11.59
N LEU A 26 13.12 12.56 10.45
CA LEU A 26 11.89 12.04 9.81
C LEU A 26 12.13 10.60 9.33
N ILE A 27 13.28 10.35 8.71
CA ILE A 27 13.65 9.01 8.23
C ILE A 27 13.70 8.02 9.40
N LYS A 28 14.38 8.38 10.49
CA LYS A 28 14.46 7.54 11.70
C LYS A 28 13.08 7.26 12.30
N ASP A 29 12.21 8.27 12.37
CA ASP A 29 10.87 8.10 12.94
C ASP A 29 9.98 7.18 12.06
N ILE A 30 10.08 7.30 10.73
CA ILE A 30 9.39 6.38 9.80
C ILE A 30 9.86 4.94 10.01
N PHE A 31 11.17 4.71 10.11
CA PHE A 31 11.71 3.37 10.35
C PHE A 31 11.34 2.82 11.73
N ALA A 32 11.32 3.65 12.77
CA ALA A 32 10.85 3.25 14.10
C ALA A 32 9.37 2.83 14.07
N LYS A 33 8.53 3.57 13.33
CA LYS A 33 7.10 3.22 13.16
C LYS A 33 6.91 1.97 12.32
N LEU A 34 7.76 1.73 11.32
CA LEU A 34 7.76 0.49 10.56
C LEU A 34 8.14 -0.71 11.44
N ASP A 35 9.18 -0.56 12.28
CA ASP A 35 9.67 -1.62 13.17
C ASP A 35 8.65 -1.97 14.27
N SER A 36 7.96 -0.95 14.81
CA SER A 36 6.85 -1.14 15.75
C SER A 36 5.58 -1.76 15.13
N GLY A 37 5.53 -1.92 13.81
CA GLY A 37 4.34 -2.40 13.08
C GLY A 37 3.20 -1.38 13.00
N SER A 38 3.45 -0.11 13.34
CA SER A 38 2.46 0.97 13.25
C SER A 38 2.11 1.33 11.80
N ILE A 39 3.02 1.09 10.86
CA ILE A 39 2.83 1.33 9.43
C ILE A 39 3.28 0.11 8.62
N ALA A 40 2.67 -0.10 7.45
CA ALA A 40 3.08 -1.16 6.54
C ALA A 40 4.28 -0.71 5.68
N LYS A 41 5.00 -1.68 5.10
CA LYS A 41 6.17 -1.42 4.24
C LYS A 41 5.84 -0.53 3.05
N GLU A 42 4.66 -0.67 2.45
CA GLU A 42 4.23 0.19 1.34
C GLU A 42 3.84 1.60 1.79
N SER A 43 3.41 1.77 3.04
CA SER A 43 3.05 3.07 3.61
C SER A 43 4.25 4.00 3.67
N VAL A 44 5.47 3.45 3.83
CA VAL A 44 6.72 4.22 3.88
C VAL A 44 6.90 5.09 2.64
N ASN A 45 6.66 4.55 1.45
CA ASN A 45 6.77 5.31 0.21
C ASN A 45 5.72 6.41 0.10
N ILE A 46 4.49 6.13 0.54
CA ILE A 46 3.40 7.10 0.54
C ILE A 46 3.72 8.23 1.52
N ILE A 47 4.24 7.91 2.70
CA ILE A 47 4.66 8.88 3.70
C ILE A 47 5.79 9.76 3.17
N PHE A 48 6.81 9.17 2.53
CA PHE A 48 7.88 9.93 1.89
C PHE A 48 7.35 10.86 0.80
N GLU A 49 6.45 10.38 -0.07
CA GLU A 49 5.82 11.20 -1.10
C GLU A 49 5.08 12.41 -0.50
N ARG A 50 4.29 12.21 0.56
CA ARG A 50 3.56 13.29 1.25
C ARG A 50 4.49 14.32 1.90
N LEU A 51 5.55 13.86 2.55
CA LEU A 51 6.56 14.72 3.17
C LEU A 51 7.32 15.53 2.12
N MET A 52 7.74 14.90 1.01
CA MET A 52 8.43 15.59 -0.08
C MET A 52 7.51 16.54 -0.86
N LYS A 53 6.20 16.28 -0.92
CA LYS A 53 5.19 17.22 -1.46
C LYS A 53 4.90 18.39 -0.51
N ASN A 54 5.51 18.41 0.67
CA ASN A 54 5.26 19.39 1.72
C ASN A 54 3.78 19.42 2.17
N GLU A 55 3.07 18.29 2.02
CA GLU A 55 1.68 18.12 2.46
C GLU A 55 1.59 17.75 3.95
N ALA A 56 2.73 17.42 4.57
CA ALA A 56 2.87 17.13 5.98
C ALA A 56 4.24 17.61 6.50
N ARG A 57 4.28 18.08 7.76
CA ARG A 57 5.53 18.54 8.41
C ARG A 57 6.12 17.49 9.34
N THR A 58 5.30 16.52 9.75
CA THR A 58 5.71 15.42 10.64
C THR A 58 5.29 14.07 10.06
N VAL A 59 5.94 13.00 10.52
CA VAL A 59 5.59 11.63 10.11
C VAL A 59 4.16 11.28 10.54
N ASP A 60 3.70 11.73 11.71
CA ASP A 60 2.32 11.50 12.16
C ASP A 60 1.28 12.20 11.30
N GLU A 61 1.56 13.44 10.89
CA GLU A 61 0.71 14.15 9.93
C GLU A 61 0.69 13.43 8.59
N ALA A 62 1.84 12.95 8.10
CA ALA A 62 1.92 12.23 6.85
C ALA A 62 1.16 10.90 6.92
N ILE A 63 1.24 10.17 8.04
CA ILE A 63 0.47 8.93 8.28
C ILE A 63 -1.04 9.21 8.25
N LYS A 64 -1.48 10.25 8.98
CA LYS A 64 -2.90 10.64 9.00
C LYS A 64 -3.38 11.08 7.62
N ALA A 65 -2.62 11.93 6.93
CA ALA A 65 -2.94 12.46 5.60
C ALA A 65 -2.94 11.36 4.53
N ALA A 66 -2.05 10.38 4.64
CA ALA A 66 -2.00 9.23 3.75
C ALA A 66 -3.09 8.18 4.05
N GLY A 67 -3.80 8.29 5.19
CA GLY A 67 -4.83 7.32 5.58
C GLY A 67 -4.26 5.91 5.76
N VAL A 68 -2.97 5.81 6.03
CA VAL A 68 -2.21 4.56 6.15
C VAL A 68 -2.25 4.08 7.60
N SER A 69 -3.43 3.64 8.02
CA SER A 69 -3.62 2.89 9.25
C SER A 69 -3.50 1.39 8.96
N THR A 70 -2.84 0.65 9.84
CA THR A 70 -2.80 -0.81 9.77
C THR A 70 -4.20 -1.39 9.96
N ILE A 71 -4.69 -2.05 8.93
CA ILE A 71 -5.93 -2.83 8.92
C ILE A 71 -5.59 -4.27 9.29
N ASN A 72 -6.45 -4.91 10.07
CA ASN A 72 -6.25 -6.32 10.43
C ASN A 72 -6.62 -7.26 9.26
N ASP A 73 -6.17 -8.52 9.36
CA ASP A 73 -6.30 -9.50 8.28
C ASP A 73 -7.76 -9.84 7.98
N GLU A 74 -8.63 -9.82 9.00
CA GLU A 74 -10.04 -10.14 8.85
C GLU A 74 -10.80 -9.04 8.11
N GLU A 75 -10.57 -7.77 8.47
CA GLU A 75 -11.14 -6.61 7.81
C GLU A 75 -10.65 -6.52 6.36
N LEU A 76 -9.35 -6.76 6.13
CA LEU A 76 -8.82 -6.80 4.78
C LEU A 76 -9.44 -7.94 3.98
N GLY A 77 -9.57 -9.12 4.58
CA GLY A 77 -10.23 -10.28 3.98
C GLY A 77 -11.67 -9.97 3.55
N LYS A 78 -12.47 -9.38 4.44
CA LYS A 78 -13.86 -8.96 4.16
C LYS A 78 -13.94 -7.90 3.07
N GLY A 79 -13.03 -6.94 3.11
CA GLY A 79 -12.90 -5.91 2.08
C GLY A 79 -12.63 -6.49 0.69
N LEU A 80 -11.66 -7.39 0.59
CA LEU A 80 -11.34 -8.09 -0.66
C LEU A 80 -12.49 -8.97 -1.14
N ASP A 81 -13.21 -9.66 -0.25
CA ASP A 81 -14.40 -10.43 -0.62
C ASP A 81 -15.47 -9.55 -1.27
N LYS A 82 -15.68 -8.35 -0.72
CA LYS A 82 -16.62 -7.38 -1.30
C LYS A 82 -16.18 -6.95 -2.70
N ILE A 83 -14.91 -6.58 -2.89
CA ILE A 83 -14.37 -6.20 -4.21
C ILE A 83 -14.55 -7.34 -5.23
N ILE A 84 -14.29 -8.58 -4.81
CA ILE A 84 -14.44 -9.75 -5.69
C ILE A 84 -15.91 -9.99 -6.05
N ASN A 85 -16.82 -9.91 -5.07
CA ASN A 85 -18.25 -10.07 -5.30
C ASN A 85 -18.83 -8.96 -6.19
N ASP A 86 -18.42 -7.71 -5.98
CA ASP A 86 -18.82 -6.58 -6.83
C ASP A 86 -18.32 -6.72 -8.28
N ASN A 87 -17.28 -7.54 -8.49
CA ASN A 87 -16.69 -7.83 -9.81
C ASN A 87 -16.90 -9.28 -10.23
N ILE A 88 -17.89 -9.97 -9.67
CA ILE A 88 -18.08 -11.41 -9.92
C ILE A 88 -18.35 -11.70 -11.40
N ALA A 89 -18.99 -10.78 -12.12
CA ALA A 89 -19.18 -10.90 -13.57
C ALA A 89 -17.84 -10.96 -14.32
N VAL A 90 -16.89 -10.09 -13.96
CA VAL A 90 -15.53 -10.06 -14.54
C VAL A 90 -14.77 -11.34 -14.17
N VAL A 91 -14.93 -11.82 -12.94
CA VAL A 91 -14.32 -13.08 -12.48
C VAL A 91 -14.86 -14.28 -13.27
N LYS A 92 -16.17 -14.34 -13.52
CA LYS A 92 -16.78 -15.42 -14.33
C LYS A 92 -16.36 -15.37 -15.79
N GLU A 93 -16.21 -14.17 -16.36
CA GLU A 93 -15.82 -13.99 -17.77
C GLU A 93 -14.32 -14.23 -18.01
N LYS A 94 -13.46 -13.68 -17.14
CA LYS A 94 -12.00 -13.68 -17.32
C LYS A 94 -11.27 -14.75 -16.50
N GLY A 95 -11.95 -15.40 -15.56
CA GLY A 95 -11.36 -16.38 -14.66
C GLY A 95 -10.13 -15.82 -13.95
N MET A 96 -9.01 -16.53 -14.10
CA MET A 96 -7.75 -16.16 -13.46
C MET A 96 -7.17 -14.83 -13.97
N SER A 97 -7.54 -14.42 -15.19
CA SER A 97 -7.12 -13.14 -15.78
C SER A 97 -7.81 -11.94 -15.13
N ALA A 98 -8.86 -12.15 -14.32
CA ALA A 98 -9.47 -11.10 -13.50
C ALA A 98 -8.55 -10.63 -12.35
N LEU A 99 -7.51 -11.40 -12.01
CA LEU A 99 -6.59 -11.09 -10.91
C LEU A 99 -6.00 -9.69 -11.03
N SER A 100 -5.58 -9.26 -12.22
CA SER A 100 -5.00 -7.92 -12.44
C SER A 100 -6.01 -6.80 -12.20
N THR A 101 -7.27 -7.00 -12.62
CA THR A 101 -8.36 -6.02 -12.40
C THR A 101 -8.73 -5.93 -10.92
N LEU A 102 -8.86 -7.07 -10.26
CA LEU A 102 -9.15 -7.13 -8.82
C LEU A 102 -8.02 -6.54 -7.99
N MET A 103 -6.77 -6.82 -8.36
CA MET A 103 -5.59 -6.21 -7.75
C MET A 103 -5.58 -4.70 -7.89
N GLY A 104 -5.89 -4.16 -9.07
CA GLY A 104 -5.99 -2.71 -9.27
C GLY A 104 -7.01 -2.05 -8.33
N ARG A 105 -8.18 -2.68 -8.17
CA ARG A 105 -9.23 -2.19 -7.25
C ARG A 105 -8.82 -2.32 -5.78
N ALA A 106 -8.28 -3.46 -5.39
CA ALA A 106 -7.80 -3.70 -4.03
C ALA A 106 -6.68 -2.72 -3.65
N MET A 107 -5.74 -2.47 -4.56
CA MET A 107 -4.67 -1.49 -4.36
C MET A 107 -5.21 -0.06 -4.35
N ALA A 108 -6.26 0.28 -5.09
CA ALA A 108 -6.85 1.61 -5.00
C ALA A 108 -7.41 1.91 -3.60
N GLU A 109 -7.90 0.89 -2.89
CA GLU A 109 -8.61 1.07 -1.60
C GLU A 109 -7.76 0.74 -0.36
N TYR A 110 -6.86 -0.23 -0.48
CA TYR A 110 -6.06 -0.77 0.64
C TYR A 110 -4.57 -0.51 0.53
N ARG A 111 -4.08 0.10 -0.55
CA ARG A 111 -2.66 0.46 -0.66
C ARG A 111 -2.27 1.38 0.49
N GLY A 112 -1.18 1.00 1.15
CA GLY A 112 -0.68 1.70 2.32
C GLY A 112 -1.43 1.40 3.62
N LYS A 113 -2.61 0.79 3.59
CA LYS A 113 -3.27 0.25 4.79
C LYS A 113 -2.78 -1.17 5.07
N ALA A 114 -2.50 -1.92 4.02
CA ALA A 114 -1.95 -3.27 4.08
C ALA A 114 -0.78 -3.45 3.12
N ASP A 115 0.01 -4.51 3.36
CA ASP A 115 1.13 -4.89 2.50
C ASP A 115 0.61 -5.38 1.14
N GLY A 116 1.12 -4.80 0.04
CA GLY A 116 0.73 -5.16 -1.33
C GLY A 116 0.97 -6.64 -1.67
N GLN A 117 2.03 -7.26 -1.12
CA GLN A 117 2.24 -8.71 -1.26
C GLN A 117 1.14 -9.51 -0.58
N LYS A 118 0.69 -9.04 0.59
CA LYS A 118 -0.40 -9.68 1.34
C LYS A 118 -1.74 -9.54 0.63
N ILE A 119 -2.04 -8.36 0.12
CA ILE A 119 -3.22 -8.11 -0.73
C ILE A 119 -3.20 -9.08 -1.92
N ASN A 120 -2.06 -9.17 -2.62
CA ASN A 120 -1.90 -10.06 -3.77
C ASN A 120 -2.11 -11.54 -3.43
N ALA A 121 -1.50 -12.01 -2.33
CA ALA A 121 -1.66 -13.37 -1.87
C ALA A 121 -3.13 -13.70 -1.57
N MET A 122 -3.84 -12.81 -0.86
CA MET A 122 -5.23 -13.03 -0.49
C MET A 122 -6.20 -12.95 -1.67
N VAL A 123 -6.04 -11.98 -2.57
CA VAL A 123 -6.89 -11.88 -3.77
C VAL A 123 -6.69 -13.12 -4.64
N LYS A 124 -5.44 -13.57 -4.82
CA LYS A 124 -5.14 -14.78 -5.60
C LYS A 124 -5.74 -16.03 -4.99
N ASP A 125 -5.61 -16.23 -3.67
CA ASP A 125 -6.19 -17.38 -2.96
C ASP A 125 -7.72 -17.42 -3.06
N LYS A 126 -8.38 -16.27 -2.83
CA LYS A 126 -9.84 -16.14 -2.97
C LYS A 126 -10.31 -16.41 -4.40
N LEU A 127 -9.60 -15.88 -5.39
CA LEU A 127 -9.91 -16.11 -6.80
C LEU A 127 -9.74 -17.59 -7.19
N GLN A 128 -8.67 -18.26 -6.73
CA GLN A 128 -8.46 -19.69 -6.96
C GLN A 128 -9.56 -20.55 -6.32
N LYS A 129 -10.04 -20.18 -5.13
CA LYS A 129 -11.14 -20.89 -4.46
C LYS A 129 -12.47 -20.74 -5.19
N LEU A 130 -12.71 -19.60 -5.84
CA LEU A 130 -13.93 -19.35 -6.61
C LEU A 130 -13.94 -20.03 -7.98
N LEU A 131 -12.77 -20.31 -8.55
CA LEU A 131 -12.60 -20.94 -9.87
C LEU A 131 -12.34 -22.45 -9.79
N LYS A 132 -12.20 -23.00 -8.58
CA LYS A 132 -12.19 -24.44 -8.31
C LYS A 132 -13.62 -24.96 -8.25
#